data_AF-A0A7C5XYU8-F1
#
_entry.id   AF-A0A7C5XYU8-F1
#
_cell.length_a   1.000
_cell.length_b   1.000
_cell.length_c   1.000
_cell.angle_alpha   90.00
_cell.angle_beta   90.00
_cell.angle_gamma   90.00
#
_symmetry.space_group_name_H-M   'P 1'
#
loop_
_entity.id
_entity.type
_entity.pdbx_description
1 polymer ?
#
loop_
_entity_poly.entity_id
_entity_poly.type
_entity_poly.pdbx_seq_one_letter_code
_entity_poly.pdbx_strand_id
1 'polypeptide(L)' 'MALLPVVNEGTTHVVQVSFTDEDGAAFTPEEVAARVDNVATGAEVRGWTAETPAQSLDIEITPAENA' A
#
# COMPACT_ATOMS: atom_id res chain seq x y z
N MET A 1 -26.73 9.32 10.70
CA MET A 1 -25.44 8.96 10.07
C MET A 1 -25.71 7.85 9.08
N ALA A 2 -25.43 8.06 7.80
CA ALA A 2 -25.48 6.98 6.83
C ALA A 2 -24.20 6.17 6.98
N LEU A 3 -24.32 4.86 7.23
CA LEU A 3 -23.21 3.93 7.07
C LEU A 3 -22.87 3.94 5.57
N LEU A 4 -21.67 4.41 5.22
CA LEU A 4 -21.14 4.20 3.88
C LEU A 4 -21.10 2.68 3.66
N PRO A 5 -21.48 2.17 2.48
CA PRO A 5 -21.39 0.73 2.21
C PRO A 5 -19.94 0.30 2.41
N VAL A 6 -19.76 -0.71 3.28
CA VAL A 6 -18.47 -1.38 3.49
C VAL A 6 -18.15 -2.14 2.22
N VAL A 7 -17.28 -1.58 1.38
CA VAL A 7 -16.85 -2.19 0.12
C VAL A 7 -15.55 -2.94 0.38
N ASN A 8 -15.58 -4.27 0.20
CA ASN A 8 -14.44 -5.17 0.22
C ASN A 8 -13.68 -5.31 1.56
N GLU A 9 -14.26 -5.00 2.72
CA GLU A 9 -13.66 -5.31 4.03
C GLU A 9 -13.47 -6.84 4.19
N GLY A 10 -12.40 -7.26 4.85
CA GLY A 10 -12.05 -8.67 5.05
C GLY A 10 -11.57 -9.39 3.79
N THR A 11 -11.27 -8.67 2.71
CA THR A 11 -10.65 -9.24 1.50
C THR A 11 -9.18 -8.87 1.37
N THR A 12 -8.44 -9.66 0.60
CA THR A 12 -7.08 -9.30 0.18
C THR A 12 -7.11 -8.29 -0.96
N HIS A 13 -6.27 -7.27 -0.89
CA HIS A 13 -6.00 -6.34 -2.01
C HIS A 13 -4.52 -6.32 -2.33
N VAL A 14 -4.18 -6.01 -3.57
CA VAL A 14 -2.79 -5.79 -4.00
C VAL A 14 -2.69 -4.40 -4.57
N VAL A 15 -1.83 -3.57 -3.97
CA VAL A 15 -1.47 -2.25 -4.49
C VAL A 15 -0.16 -2.38 -5.24
N GLN A 16 -0.19 -2.13 -6.56
CA GLN A 16 1.02 -2.10 -7.36
C GLN A 16 1.56 -0.66 -7.43
N VAL A 17 2.81 -0.50 -7.04
CA VAL A 17 3.58 0.74 -7.13
C VAL A 17 4.67 0.56 -8.18
N SER A 18 4.88 1.54 -9.05
CA SER A 18 5.98 1.56 -10.02
C SER A 18 6.82 2.81 -9.83
N PHE A 19 8.13 2.67 -9.99
CA PHE A 19 9.09 3.76 -9.82
C PHE A 19 9.66 4.18 -11.17
N THR A 20 9.59 5.48 -11.44
CA THR A 20 10.14 6.09 -12.66
C THR A 20 10.93 7.34 -12.31
N ASP A 21 11.92 7.68 -13.12
CA ASP A 21 12.64 8.95 -13.03
C ASP A 21 11.84 10.12 -13.65
N GLU A 22 12.48 11.30 -13.70
CA GLU A 22 11.87 12.53 -14.24
C GLU A 22 11.56 12.46 -15.75
N ASP A 23 12.22 11.56 -16.48
CA ASP A 23 12.00 11.29 -17.90
C ASP A 23 10.95 10.19 -18.14
N GLY A 24 10.43 9.58 -17.06
CA GLY A 24 9.47 8.48 -17.11
C GLY A 24 10.11 7.11 -17.39
N ALA A 25 11.44 7.00 -17.35
CA ALA A 25 12.12 5.71 -17.48
C ALA A 25 12.04 4.93 -16.16
N ALA A 26 11.93 3.60 -16.26
CA ALA A 26 11.84 2.75 -15.08
C ALA A 26 13.11 2.87 -14.23
N PHE A 27 12.93 3.03 -12.92
CA PHE A 27 14.00 3.30 -11.98
C PHE A 27 13.90 2.35 -10.78
N THR A 28 15.04 1.87 -10.28
CA THR A 28 15.10 1.09 -9.04
C THR A 28 15.64 1.98 -7.93
N PRO A 29 14.85 2.32 -6.90
CA PRO A 29 15.34 3.05 -5.74
C PRO A 29 16.43 2.28 -4.98
N GLU A 30 17.28 2.97 -4.22
CA GLU A 30 18.30 2.31 -3.37
C GLU A 30 17.69 1.68 -2.12
N GLU A 31 16.68 2.35 -1.55
CA GLU A 31 15.93 1.89 -0.39
C GLU A 31 14.44 2.14 -0.62
N VAL A 32 13.60 1.20 -0.16
CA VAL A 32 12.15 1.35 -0.19
C VAL A 32 11.55 0.84 1.12
N ALA A 33 10.54 1.55 1.63
CA ALA A 33 9.72 1.11 2.74
C ALA A 33 8.26 1.45 2.47
N ALA A 34 7.34 0.65 3.00
CA ALA A 34 5.90 0.84 2.88
C ALA A 34 5.23 0.83 4.26
N ARG A 35 4.16 1.62 4.41
CA ARG A 35 3.23 1.59 5.55
C ARG A 35 1.80 1.58 5.04
N VAL A 36 0.88 1.03 5.83
CA VAL A 36 -0.56 1.01 5.52
C VAL A 36 -1.30 1.74 6.63
N ASP A 37 -2.03 2.79 6.27
CA ASP A 37 -2.83 3.59 7.19
C ASP A 37 -4.31 3.52 6.77
N ASN A 38 -5.21 3.48 7.75
CA ASN A 38 -6.64 3.68 7.52
C ASN A 38 -6.93 5.19 7.46
N VAL A 39 -7.18 5.70 6.25
CA VAL A 39 -7.41 7.14 6.00
C VAL A 39 -8.66 7.67 6.71
N ALA A 40 -9.69 6.84 6.92
CA ALA A 40 -10.94 7.27 7.53
C ALA A 40 -10.81 7.49 9.04
N THR A 41 -9.96 6.70 9.71
CA THR A 41 -9.77 6.75 11.17
C THR A 41 -8.45 7.38 11.60
N GLY A 42 -7.50 7.51 10.66
CA GLY A 42 -6.13 7.92 10.94
C GLY A 42 -5.29 6.85 11.67
N ALA A 43 -5.79 5.62 11.77
CA ALA A 43 -5.10 4.53 12.44
C ALA A 43 -4.01 3.93 11.55
N GLU A 44 -2.83 3.70 12.12
CA GLU A 44 -1.80 2.87 11.50
C GLU A 44 -2.26 1.41 11.54
N VAL A 45 -2.30 0.76 10.38
CA VAL A 45 -2.70 -0.64 10.20
C VAL A 45 -1.46 -1.54 10.11
N ARG A 46 -0.45 -1.08 9.36
CA ARG A 46 0.89 -1.67 9.28
C ARG A 46 1.92 -0.55 9.32
N GLY A 47 2.84 -0.62 10.27
CA GLY A 47 3.97 0.31 10.35
C GLY A 47 4.93 0.18 9.18
N TRP A 48 5.94 1.06 9.14
CA TRP A 48 6.98 1.02 8.12
C TRP A 48 7.68 -0.34 8.08
N THR A 49 7.57 -1.00 6.93
CA THR A 49 8.24 -2.26 6.63
C THR A 49 9.21 -2.01 5.48
N ALA A 50 10.46 -2.44 5.63
CA ALA A 50 11.44 -2.36 4.56
C ALA A 50 11.06 -3.33 3.45
N GLU A 51 11.07 -2.84 2.21
CA GLU A 51 10.75 -3.61 1.01
C GLU A 51 12.03 -3.91 0.22
N THR A 52 12.02 -4.97 -0.58
CA THR A 52 13.13 -5.28 -1.48
C THR A 52 13.12 -4.28 -2.65
N PRO A 53 14.15 -3.45 -2.87
CA PRO A 53 14.10 -2.47 -3.94
C PRO A 53 13.95 -3.11 -5.32
N ALA A 54 13.01 -2.57 -6.10
CA ALA A 54 12.66 -3.03 -7.44
C ALA A 54 12.04 -1.87 -8.24
N GLN A 55 11.85 -2.05 -9.55
CA GLN A 55 11.15 -1.08 -10.41
C GLN A 55 9.64 -1.03 -10.12
N SER A 56 9.11 -2.08 -9.52
CA SER A 56 7.73 -2.16 -9.06
C SER A 56 7.63 -2.98 -7.78
N LEU A 57 6.66 -2.64 -6.94
CA LEU A 57 6.32 -3.37 -5.73
C LEU A 57 4.85 -3.70 -5.72
N ASP A 58 4.53 -4.92 -5.32
CA ASP A 58 3.18 -5.35 -5.01
C ASP A 58 3.02 -5.38 -3.49
N ILE A 59 2.22 -4.47 -2.95
CA ILE A 59 1.92 -4.40 -1.53
C ILE A 59 0.61 -5.14 -1.29
N GLU A 60 0.70 -6.32 -0.68
CA GLU A 60 -0.47 -7.07 -0.25
C GLU A 60 -1.06 -6.48 1.03
N ILE A 61 -2.33 -6.11 0.98
CA ILE A 61 -3.15 -5.74 2.13
C ILE A 61 -4.00 -6.96 2.47
N THR A 62 -3.75 -7.56 3.62
CA THR A 62 -4.42 -8.79 4.06
C THR A 62 -5.85 -8.51 4.55
N PRO A 63 -6.71 -9.54 4.65
CA PRO A 63 -8.03 -9.41 5.26
C PRO A 63 -8.04 -8.79 6.66
N ALA A 64 -7.02 -9.06 7.47
CA ALA A 64 -6.92 -8.54 8.83
C ALA A 64 -6.58 -7.05 8.87
N GLU A 65 -5.89 -6.56 7.85
CA GLU A 65 -5.48 -5.16 7.71
C GLU A 65 -6.57 -4.33 7.05
N ASN A 66 -7.37 -4.97 6.20
CA ASN A 66 -8.52 -4.38 5.55
C ASN A 66 -9.82 -4.72 6.32
N ALA A 67 -9.76 -4.56 7.64
CA ALA A 67 -10.87 -4.75 8.57
C ALA A 67 -11.42 -3.41 9.10
#